data_AF-A0A523A8V5-F1
#
_entry.id   AF-A0A523A8V5-F1
#
_cell.length_a   1.000
_cell.length_b   1.000
_cell.length_c   1.000
_cell.angle_alpha   90.00
_cell.angle_beta   90.00
_cell.angle_gamma   90.00
#
_symmetry.space_group_name_H-M   'P 1'
#
loop_
_entity.id
_entity.type
_entity.pdbx_description
1 polymer ?
#
loop_
_entity_poly.entity_id
_entity_poly.type
_entity_poly.pdbx_seq_one_letter_code
_entity_poly.pdbx_strand_id
1 'polypeptide(L)'
;MRSDCGDLRVTQSDGQTLLPYWIEPNTCNTNTTRIWTKVPSISASSSVTIYVWYGNPQATSQANGSAVFIFFDDASSNKSSAYAFRDLYFTGQSGSLSYDAGNKRYTLSWSNNDNVALVVNGIVLSNAEIEINFITPQTIPSNYQFGAIIRYSSSGVYYARTSTYPSPDLFTLAKEPTPPNTGLTDLTSS
;
A
#
# COMPACT_ATOMS: atom_id res chain seq x y z
N MET A 1 -23.30 -0.19 15.86
CA MET A 1 -22.02 0.49 15.63
C MET A 1 -22.31 1.92 15.20
N ARG A 2 -21.47 2.89 15.57
CA ARG A 2 -21.65 4.28 15.12
C ARG A 2 -21.42 4.39 13.62
N SER A 3 -22.00 5.40 12.99
CA SER A 3 -21.85 5.66 11.55
C SER A 3 -20.40 5.94 11.13
N ASP A 4 -19.55 6.38 12.06
CA ASP A 4 -18.12 6.63 11.87
C ASP A 4 -17.22 5.50 12.42
N CYS A 5 -17.82 4.43 12.98
CA CYS A 5 -17.13 3.32 13.63
C CYS A 5 -16.15 3.72 14.74
N GLY A 6 -16.28 4.94 15.29
CA GLY A 6 -15.41 5.44 16.35
C GLY A 6 -15.52 4.64 17.65
N ASP A 7 -16.60 3.89 17.81
CA ASP A 7 -16.87 3.00 18.94
C ASP A 7 -16.25 1.61 18.83
N LEU A 8 -15.56 1.28 17.74
CA LEU A 8 -15.01 -0.05 17.53
C LEU A 8 -13.80 -0.30 18.44
N ARG A 9 -13.71 -1.48 19.04
CA ARG A 9 -12.49 -1.98 19.69
C ARG A 9 -12.24 -3.42 19.27
N VAL A 10 -10.97 -3.78 19.12
CA VAL A 10 -10.55 -5.16 18.92
C VAL A 10 -9.71 -5.58 20.12
N THR A 11 -10.01 -6.73 20.71
CA THR A 11 -9.25 -7.27 21.85
C THR A 11 -8.84 -8.71 21.60
N GLN A 12 -7.85 -9.18 22.36
CA GLN A 12 -7.52 -10.60 22.46
C GLN A 12 -8.65 -11.41 23.11
N SER A 13 -8.44 -12.72 23.27
CA SER A 13 -9.38 -13.66 23.89
C SER A 13 -9.65 -13.40 25.38
N ASP A 14 -8.88 -12.53 26.04
CA ASP A 14 -9.15 -12.08 27.40
C ASP A 14 -10.24 -10.99 27.48
N GLY A 15 -10.67 -10.45 26.34
CA GLY A 15 -11.64 -9.38 26.24
C GLY A 15 -11.15 -8.01 26.72
N GLN A 16 -9.87 -7.88 27.09
CA GLN A 16 -9.31 -6.72 27.78
C GLN A 16 -8.10 -6.14 27.06
N THR A 17 -7.21 -7.00 26.54
CA THR A 17 -5.99 -6.58 25.85
C THR A 17 -6.32 -6.05 24.46
N LEU A 18 -6.14 -4.74 24.25
CA LEU A 18 -6.41 -4.08 22.97
C LEU A 18 -5.42 -4.51 21.89
N LEU A 19 -5.95 -4.82 20.71
CA LEU A 19 -5.19 -5.02 19.49
C LEU A 19 -5.31 -3.78 18.59
N PRO A 20 -4.22 -3.35 17.94
CA PRO A 20 -4.33 -2.29 16.96
C PRO A 20 -5.19 -2.77 15.80
N TYR A 21 -5.99 -1.86 15.26
CA TYR A 21 -6.88 -2.14 14.15
C TYR A 21 -6.94 -0.96 13.20
N TRP A 22 -7.40 -1.24 11.98
CA TRP A 22 -7.69 -0.25 10.97
C TRP A 22 -8.97 -0.63 10.25
N ILE A 23 -9.75 0.38 9.88
CA ILE A 23 -11.02 0.20 9.20
C ILE A 23 -10.82 0.68 7.77
N GLU A 24 -11.14 -0.18 6.81
CA GLU A 24 -11.02 0.16 5.41
C GLU A 24 -11.98 1.30 5.05
N PRO A 25 -11.50 2.38 4.40
CA PRO A 25 -12.33 3.52 4.02
C PRO A 25 -13.58 3.08 3.24
N ASN A 26 -14.67 3.80 3.44
CA ASN A 26 -15.97 3.55 2.79
C ASN A 26 -16.65 2.21 3.13
N THR A 27 -16.08 1.40 4.03
CA THR A 27 -16.71 0.14 4.49
C THR A 27 -17.42 0.27 5.84
N CYS A 28 -17.10 1.32 6.60
CA CYS A 28 -17.62 1.54 7.94
C CYS A 28 -19.16 1.60 7.97
N ASN A 29 -19.75 0.78 8.85
CA ASN A 29 -21.19 0.71 9.10
C ASN A 29 -22.04 0.48 7.83
N THR A 30 -21.46 -0.22 6.86
CA THR A 30 -22.16 -0.74 5.68
C THR A 30 -22.53 -2.21 5.87
N ASN A 31 -23.13 -2.84 4.86
CA ASN A 31 -23.38 -4.29 4.85
C ASN A 31 -22.11 -5.13 5.03
N THR A 32 -20.93 -4.57 4.80
CA THR A 32 -19.63 -5.24 4.98
C THR A 32 -18.60 -4.24 5.47
N THR A 33 -18.41 -4.14 6.79
CA THR A 33 -17.30 -3.39 7.39
C THR A 33 -16.04 -4.24 7.42
N ARG A 34 -14.98 -3.76 6.77
CA ARG A 34 -13.70 -4.46 6.65
C ARG A 34 -12.73 -3.92 7.70
N ILE A 35 -12.27 -4.81 8.58
CA ILE A 35 -11.41 -4.48 9.72
C ILE A 35 -10.12 -5.29 9.59
N TRP A 36 -9.00 -4.59 9.59
CA TRP A 36 -7.67 -5.17 9.65
C TRP A 36 -7.17 -5.07 11.08
N THR A 37 -6.56 -6.14 11.60
CA THR A 37 -6.00 -6.14 12.97
C THR A 37 -4.70 -6.93 13.03
N LYS A 38 -3.79 -6.50 13.91
CA LYS A 38 -2.50 -7.17 14.10
C LYS A 38 -2.58 -8.11 15.30
N VAL A 39 -2.71 -9.40 15.01
CA VAL A 39 -2.61 -10.45 16.02
C VAL A 39 -1.13 -10.78 16.26
N PRO A 40 -0.61 -10.79 17.50
CA PRO A 40 0.82 -10.96 17.76
C PRO A 40 1.42 -12.28 17.24
N SER A 41 0.66 -13.37 17.34
CA SER A 41 1.06 -14.68 16.81
C SER A 41 -0.14 -15.61 16.66
N ILE A 42 -0.11 -16.47 15.66
CA ILE A 42 -1.02 -17.61 15.50
C ILE A 42 -0.11 -18.81 15.26
N SER A 43 -0.11 -19.78 16.17
CA SER A 43 0.74 -20.96 16.03
C SER A 43 0.20 -21.85 14.90
N ALA A 44 1.09 -22.62 14.26
CA ALA A 44 0.69 -23.58 13.24
C ALA A 44 -0.37 -24.54 13.79
N SER A 45 -1.42 -24.81 12.99
CA SER A 45 -2.54 -25.67 13.38
C SER A 45 -3.30 -25.22 14.63
N SER A 46 -3.26 -23.92 14.97
CA SER A 46 -4.05 -23.33 16.06
C SER A 46 -4.98 -22.23 15.56
N SER A 47 -5.97 -21.89 16.38
CA SER A 47 -6.82 -20.73 16.20
C SER A 47 -6.63 -19.77 17.37
N VAL A 48 -6.76 -18.47 17.09
CA VAL A 48 -6.79 -17.43 18.11
C VAL A 48 -8.17 -16.79 18.06
N THR A 49 -8.83 -16.70 19.21
CA THR A 49 -10.06 -15.93 19.35
C THR A 49 -9.72 -14.48 19.61
N ILE A 50 -10.36 -13.58 18.88
CA ILE A 50 -10.36 -12.14 19.16
C ILE A 50 -11.81 -11.69 19.33
N TYR A 51 -12.02 -10.61 20.07
CA TYR A 51 -13.33 -9.99 20.20
C TYR A 51 -13.35 -8.64 19.50
N VAL A 52 -14.50 -8.33 18.89
CA VAL A 52 -14.81 -7.02 18.34
C VAL A 52 -15.95 -6.43 19.15
N TRP A 53 -15.72 -5.27 19.73
CA TRP A 53 -16.69 -4.53 20.54
C TRP A 53 -17.14 -3.28 19.80
N TYR A 54 -18.42 -2.93 19.94
CA TYR A 54 -19.02 -1.71 19.43
C TYR A 54 -20.29 -1.38 20.23
N GLY A 55 -20.85 -0.19 20.03
CA GLY A 55 -22.09 0.27 20.67
C GLY A 55 -21.91 1.32 21.75
N ASN A 56 -20.68 1.77 22.05
CA ASN A 56 -20.44 2.86 22.99
C ASN A 56 -20.49 4.22 22.27
N PRO A 57 -21.57 5.01 22.39
CA PRO A 57 -21.70 6.27 21.67
C PRO A 57 -20.67 7.33 22.09
N GLN A 58 -20.06 7.20 23.27
CA GLN A 58 -19.09 8.16 23.81
C GLN A 58 -17.63 7.85 23.45
N ALA A 59 -17.35 6.70 22.82
CA ALA A 59 -16.00 6.31 22.49
C ALA A 59 -15.42 7.15 21.33
N THR A 60 -14.14 7.45 21.37
CA THR A 60 -13.38 8.02 20.24
C THR A 60 -12.70 6.92 19.45
N SER A 61 -12.48 7.14 18.15
CA SER A 61 -11.80 6.16 17.30
C SER A 61 -10.37 5.93 17.78
N GLN A 62 -9.95 4.66 17.78
CA GLN A 62 -8.56 4.24 18.02
C GLN A 62 -7.96 3.54 16.79
N ALA A 63 -8.62 3.64 15.62
CA ALA A 63 -8.13 3.04 14.39
C ALA A 63 -6.79 3.67 13.99
N ASN A 64 -5.79 2.84 13.69
CA ASN A 64 -4.45 3.27 13.32
C ASN A 64 -3.79 2.26 12.38
N GLY A 65 -3.80 2.55 11.08
CA GLY A 65 -3.17 1.70 10.07
C GLY A 65 -1.66 1.52 10.29
N SER A 66 -0.96 2.57 10.74
CA SER A 66 0.49 2.49 11.00
C SER A 66 0.86 1.54 12.14
N ALA A 67 -0.10 1.22 13.03
CA ALA A 67 0.10 0.22 14.08
C ALA A 67 -0.22 -1.21 13.62
N VAL A 68 -0.98 -1.35 12.52
CA VAL A 68 -1.41 -2.65 11.96
C VAL A 68 -0.42 -3.17 10.94
N PHE A 69 -0.06 -2.33 9.97
CA PHE A 69 0.74 -2.74 8.81
C PHE A 69 2.23 -2.47 9.02
N ILE A 70 3.08 -3.19 8.28
CA ILE A 70 4.54 -2.95 8.26
C ILE A 70 4.84 -1.55 7.69
N PHE A 71 4.07 -1.14 6.69
CA PHE A 71 4.05 0.21 6.15
C PHE A 71 2.61 0.60 5.85
N PHE A 72 2.27 1.86 6.15
CA PHE A 72 0.93 2.39 5.94
C PHE A 72 1.01 3.85 5.52
N ASP A 73 0.36 4.16 4.41
CA ASP A 73 0.16 5.52 3.96
C ASP A 73 -1.20 5.63 3.25
N ASP A 74 -2.10 6.39 3.85
CA ASP A 74 -3.42 6.73 3.31
C ASP A 74 -3.44 8.17 2.74
N ALA A 75 -2.26 8.78 2.59
CA ALA A 75 -2.08 10.16 2.14
C ALA A 75 -2.85 11.19 2.99
N SER A 76 -3.15 10.88 4.25
CA SER A 76 -3.70 11.84 5.22
C SER A 76 -2.69 12.92 5.64
N SER A 77 -1.41 12.67 5.42
CA SER A 77 -0.29 13.57 5.69
C SER A 77 0.83 13.35 4.67
N ASN A 78 1.74 14.32 4.55
CA ASN A 78 2.89 14.19 3.66
C ASN A 78 3.92 13.23 4.25
N LYS A 79 4.09 12.07 3.61
CA LYS A 79 5.12 11.07 3.88
C LYS A 79 6.06 10.86 2.69
N SER A 80 6.25 11.86 1.82
CA SER A 80 7.11 11.75 0.65
C SER A 80 8.53 11.25 0.97
N SER A 81 9.06 11.53 2.17
CA SER A 81 10.37 11.04 2.64
C SER A 81 10.44 9.53 2.88
N ALA A 82 9.30 8.86 3.04
CA ALA A 82 9.24 7.41 3.14
C ALA A 82 9.45 6.73 1.77
N TYR A 83 9.37 7.47 0.68
CA TYR A 83 9.52 6.95 -0.67
C TYR A 83 10.86 7.36 -1.29
N ALA A 84 11.31 6.58 -2.27
CA ALA A 84 12.44 6.90 -3.12
C ALA A 84 12.18 6.49 -4.56
N PHE A 85 13.01 7.00 -5.47
CA PHE A 85 13.03 6.59 -6.86
C PHE A 85 14.02 5.46 -7.10
N ARG A 86 13.66 4.58 -8.03
CA ARG A 86 14.52 3.54 -8.59
C ARG A 86 14.46 3.57 -10.09
N ASP A 87 15.64 3.58 -10.71
CA ASP A 87 15.79 3.39 -12.15
C ASP A 87 15.35 1.97 -12.54
N LEU A 88 14.49 1.85 -13.56
CA LEU A 88 14.02 0.58 -14.10
C LEU A 88 14.85 0.11 -15.28
N TYR A 89 15.10 0.99 -16.25
CA TYR A 89 15.74 0.62 -17.52
C TYR A 89 17.08 1.32 -17.75
N PHE A 90 17.21 2.59 -17.39
CA PHE A 90 18.39 3.41 -17.63
C PHE A 90 18.82 4.13 -16.36
N THR A 91 20.12 4.31 -16.17
CA THR A 91 20.66 5.05 -15.02
C THR A 91 20.44 6.56 -15.15
N GLY A 92 20.22 7.23 -14.03
CA GLY A 92 20.19 8.69 -13.95
C GLY A 92 18.87 9.29 -14.45
N GLN A 93 17.77 8.56 -14.28
CA GLN A 93 16.44 9.06 -14.59
C GLN A 93 15.89 9.83 -13.38
N SER A 94 15.04 10.82 -13.63
CA SER A 94 14.45 11.65 -12.58
C SER A 94 12.94 11.48 -12.56
N GLY A 95 12.44 11.00 -11.43
CA GLY A 95 11.03 11.10 -11.04
C GLY A 95 10.81 12.28 -10.11
N SER A 96 9.57 12.76 -10.03
CA SER A 96 9.13 13.74 -9.05
C SER A 96 7.89 13.21 -8.33
N LEU A 97 7.88 13.34 -7.00
CA LEU A 97 6.74 13.03 -6.15
C LEU A 97 6.26 14.32 -5.49
N SER A 98 5.03 14.76 -5.80
CA SER A 98 4.40 15.88 -5.13
C SER A 98 3.22 15.41 -4.28
N TYR A 99 3.08 15.98 -3.08
CA TYR A 99 1.95 15.72 -2.19
C TYR A 99 0.94 16.87 -2.26
N ASP A 100 -0.31 16.53 -2.51
CA ASP A 100 -1.44 17.45 -2.54
C ASP A 100 -2.27 17.25 -1.26
N ALA A 101 -2.06 18.15 -0.29
CA ALA A 101 -2.74 18.09 1.01
C ALA A 101 -4.26 18.31 0.90
N GLY A 102 -4.71 19.09 -0.09
CA GLY A 102 -6.13 19.39 -0.28
C GLY A 102 -6.90 18.16 -0.77
N ASN A 103 -6.31 17.40 -1.67
CA ASN A 103 -6.90 16.19 -2.24
C ASN A 103 -6.41 14.88 -1.59
N LYS A 104 -5.50 14.95 -0.60
CA LYS A 104 -4.92 13.80 0.12
C LYS A 104 -4.39 12.74 -0.84
N ARG A 105 -3.48 13.16 -1.74
CA ARG A 105 -2.93 12.28 -2.77
C ARG A 105 -1.51 12.66 -3.13
N TYR A 106 -0.78 11.69 -3.64
CA TYR A 106 0.50 11.93 -4.29
C TYR A 106 0.32 11.97 -5.81
N THR A 107 1.09 12.84 -6.46
CA THR A 107 1.26 12.83 -7.90
C THR A 107 2.69 12.43 -8.20
N LEU A 108 2.82 11.37 -9.00
CA LEU A 108 4.09 10.90 -9.53
C LEU A 108 4.23 11.38 -10.97
N SER A 109 5.37 11.98 -11.33
CA SER A 109 5.66 12.48 -12.68
C SER A 109 7.12 12.26 -13.10
N TRP A 110 7.37 12.32 -14.41
CA TRP A 110 8.68 12.14 -15.04
C TRP A 110 8.81 13.06 -16.26
N SER A 111 10.04 13.41 -16.62
CA SER A 111 10.31 14.35 -17.72
C SER A 111 10.41 13.68 -19.10
N ASN A 112 11.01 12.49 -19.20
CA ASN A 112 11.48 12.00 -20.50
C ASN A 112 11.19 10.53 -20.84
N ASN A 113 10.53 9.72 -19.99
CA ASN A 113 10.00 8.36 -20.28
C ASN A 113 9.56 7.65 -18.96
N ASP A 114 8.82 6.53 -19.07
CA ASP A 114 8.37 5.67 -17.96
C ASP A 114 9.51 4.79 -17.40
N ASN A 115 10.60 5.40 -16.90
CA ASN A 115 11.83 4.68 -16.55
C ASN A 115 12.14 4.62 -15.04
N VAL A 116 11.26 5.14 -14.18
CA VAL A 116 11.47 5.12 -12.73
C VAL A 116 10.30 4.47 -12.01
N ALA A 117 10.60 3.72 -10.96
CA ALA A 117 9.62 3.25 -9.99
C ALA A 117 9.71 4.06 -8.71
N LEU A 118 8.55 4.33 -8.11
CA LEU A 118 8.46 4.75 -6.73
C LEU A 118 8.54 3.51 -5.84
N VAL A 119 9.48 3.51 -4.89
CA VAL A 119 9.64 2.44 -3.89
C VAL A 119 9.50 3.02 -2.50
N VAL A 120 9.16 2.18 -1.53
CA VAL A 120 9.20 2.56 -0.12
C VAL A 120 10.58 2.23 0.45
N ASN A 121 11.18 3.18 1.16
CA ASN A 121 12.48 3.04 1.77
C ASN A 121 12.48 1.96 2.86
N GLY A 122 13.45 1.05 2.80
CA GLY A 122 13.73 0.09 3.87
C GLY A 122 12.69 -1.01 4.05
N ILE A 123 11.74 -1.21 3.12
CA ILE A 123 10.81 -2.34 3.20
C ILE A 123 11.47 -3.64 2.73
N VAL A 124 11.42 -4.66 3.59
CA VAL A 124 11.77 -6.04 3.27
C VAL A 124 10.54 -6.92 3.51
N LEU A 125 10.10 -7.63 2.47
CA LEU A 125 8.92 -8.51 2.53
C LEU A 125 9.37 -9.96 2.38
N SER A 126 8.82 -10.86 3.21
CA SER A 126 9.07 -12.30 3.14
C SER A 126 7.80 -13.09 2.82
N ASN A 127 6.70 -12.79 3.52
CA ASN A 127 5.34 -13.24 3.25
C ASN A 127 4.41 -12.05 3.52
N ALA A 128 3.89 -11.43 2.46
CA ALA A 128 3.12 -10.19 2.59
C ALA A 128 1.97 -10.16 1.59
N GLU A 129 0.91 -9.48 2.00
CA GLU A 129 -0.14 -8.96 1.13
C GLU A 129 0.12 -7.47 0.92
N ILE A 130 -0.04 -6.99 -0.31
CA ILE A 130 0.17 -5.59 -0.67
C ILE A 130 -1.11 -5.09 -1.32
N GLU A 131 -1.68 -4.03 -0.76
CA GLU A 131 -2.77 -3.28 -1.37
C GLU A 131 -2.24 -1.96 -1.90
N ILE A 132 -2.57 -1.63 -3.15
CA ILE A 132 -2.24 -0.35 -3.77
C ILE A 132 -3.47 0.14 -4.52
N ASN A 133 -3.93 1.35 -4.18
CA ASN A 133 -5.06 1.99 -4.82
C ASN A 133 -4.59 3.10 -5.75
N PHE A 134 -4.98 3.04 -7.02
CA PHE A 134 -4.64 4.04 -8.03
C PHE A 134 -5.87 4.82 -8.48
N ILE A 135 -5.69 6.10 -8.78
CA ILE A 135 -6.68 6.92 -9.48
C ILE A 135 -6.14 7.20 -10.88
N THR A 136 -6.78 6.64 -11.90
CA THR A 136 -6.45 6.92 -13.29
C THR A 136 -7.19 8.16 -13.80
N PRO A 137 -6.60 8.97 -14.70
CA PRO A 137 -7.30 10.06 -15.35
C PRO A 137 -8.57 9.59 -16.09
N GLN A 138 -9.61 10.43 -16.14
CA GLN A 138 -10.84 10.12 -16.88
C GLN A 138 -10.64 10.06 -18.41
N THR A 139 -9.65 10.80 -18.92
CA THR A 139 -9.26 10.76 -20.32
C THR A 139 -7.80 10.34 -20.39
N ILE A 140 -7.55 9.19 -20.98
CA ILE A 140 -6.21 8.65 -21.19
C ILE A 140 -5.77 9.07 -22.60
N PRO A 141 -4.75 9.93 -22.77
CA PRO A 141 -4.13 10.15 -24.07
C PRO A 141 -3.50 8.84 -24.60
N SER A 142 -3.00 8.81 -25.83
CA SER A 142 -2.29 7.62 -26.36
C SER A 142 -1.23 7.05 -25.39
N ASN A 143 -0.93 5.75 -25.50
CA ASN A 143 0.07 4.98 -24.71
C ASN A 143 0.27 5.45 -23.25
N TYR A 144 -0.54 4.90 -22.33
CA TYR A 144 -0.47 5.17 -20.89
C TYR A 144 -0.30 3.84 -20.15
N GLN A 145 0.75 3.72 -19.35
CA GLN A 145 1.02 2.51 -18.58
C GLN A 145 1.15 2.88 -17.10
N PHE A 146 0.51 2.11 -16.23
CA PHE A 146 0.77 2.16 -14.81
C PHE A 146 0.85 0.75 -14.27
N GLY A 147 1.58 0.56 -13.17
CA GLY A 147 1.85 -0.78 -12.68
C GLY A 147 2.48 -0.80 -11.29
N ALA A 148 2.53 -1.98 -10.71
CA ALA A 148 3.21 -2.27 -9.46
C ALA A 148 4.37 -3.24 -9.72
N ILE A 149 5.51 -3.02 -9.09
CA ILE A 149 6.68 -3.89 -9.21
C ILE A 149 6.92 -4.57 -7.86
N ILE A 150 7.00 -5.90 -7.88
CA ILE A 150 7.26 -6.73 -6.70
C ILE A 150 8.57 -7.50 -6.94
N ARG A 151 9.58 -7.25 -6.10
CA ARG A 151 10.87 -7.94 -6.16
C ARG A 151 10.90 -9.08 -5.13
N TYR A 152 11.04 -10.32 -5.61
CA TYR A 152 11.25 -11.49 -4.75
C TYR A 152 12.65 -12.06 -4.99
N SER A 153 13.53 -12.01 -3.99
CA SER A 153 14.94 -12.43 -4.21
C SER A 153 15.14 -13.96 -4.17
N SER A 154 16.18 -14.39 -4.89
CA SER A 154 16.52 -15.71 -5.48
C SER A 154 15.89 -16.08 -6.83
N SER A 155 14.77 -15.47 -7.25
CA SER A 155 14.01 -15.93 -8.44
C SER A 155 13.74 -14.88 -9.54
N GLY A 156 14.04 -13.60 -9.32
CA GLY A 156 13.87 -12.52 -10.31
C GLY A 156 12.94 -11.40 -9.86
N VAL A 157 12.66 -10.44 -10.75
CA VAL A 157 11.68 -9.36 -10.50
C VAL A 157 10.37 -9.71 -11.18
N TYR A 158 9.26 -9.47 -10.50
CA TYR A 158 7.92 -9.56 -11.06
C TYR A 158 7.36 -8.15 -11.16
N TYR A 159 6.82 -7.79 -12.31
CA TYR A 159 6.02 -6.57 -12.40
C TYR A 159 4.66 -6.88 -12.97
N ALA A 160 3.71 -6.15 -12.42
CA ALA A 160 2.35 -6.03 -12.86
C ALA A 160 2.22 -4.69 -13.56
N ARG A 161 1.78 -4.67 -14.81
CA ARG A 161 1.40 -3.43 -15.48
C ARG A 161 0.07 -3.58 -16.20
N THR A 162 -0.68 -2.49 -16.26
CA THR A 162 -1.72 -2.31 -17.26
C THR A 162 -1.04 -1.88 -18.57
N SER A 163 -1.47 -2.46 -19.68
CA SER A 163 -0.99 -2.11 -21.02
C SER A 163 -2.11 -1.40 -21.77
N THR A 164 -1.83 -0.26 -22.39
CA THR A 164 -2.87 0.44 -23.17
C THR A 164 -3.09 -0.11 -24.58
N TYR A 165 -4.36 0.06 -24.95
CA TYR A 165 -5.01 0.01 -26.27
C TYR A 165 -5.07 -1.36 -26.97
N PRO A 166 -6.30 -1.91 -27.16
CA PRO A 166 -7.61 -1.35 -26.80
C PRO A 166 -8.07 -1.65 -25.36
N SER A 167 -7.29 -2.37 -24.54
CA SER A 167 -7.82 -2.94 -23.28
C SER A 167 -7.04 -2.50 -22.03
N PRO A 168 -7.42 -1.37 -21.40
CA PRO A 168 -6.82 -0.93 -20.13
C PRO A 168 -7.08 -1.90 -18.97
N ASP A 169 -8.00 -2.86 -19.14
CA ASP A 169 -8.35 -3.88 -18.15
C ASP A 169 -7.42 -5.11 -18.17
N LEU A 170 -6.42 -5.16 -19.05
CA LEU A 170 -5.49 -6.29 -19.12
C LEU A 170 -4.33 -6.10 -18.13
N PHE A 171 -4.35 -6.88 -17.05
CA PHE A 171 -3.26 -6.97 -16.09
C PHE A 171 -2.24 -8.01 -16.56
N THR A 172 -1.05 -7.58 -16.97
CA THR A 172 0.03 -8.49 -17.38
C THR A 172 1.04 -8.64 -16.25
N LEU A 173 1.25 -9.89 -15.82
CA LEU A 173 2.36 -10.26 -14.93
C LEU A 173 3.53 -10.76 -15.78
N ALA A 174 4.67 -10.07 -15.69
CA ALA A 174 5.91 -10.47 -16.36
C ALA A 174 6.99 -10.81 -15.33
N LYS A 175 7.75 -11.88 -15.60
CA LYS A 175 8.93 -12.28 -14.81
C LYS A 175 10.18 -11.92 -15.59
N GLU A 176 11.07 -11.14 -14.98
CA GLU A 176 12.40 -10.87 -15.53
C GLU A 176 13.47 -11.61 -14.70
N PRO A 177 14.09 -12.67 -15.26
CA PRO A 177 15.07 -13.48 -14.54
C PRO A 177 16.42 -12.77 -14.36
N THR A 178 16.72 -11.76 -15.19
CA THR A 178 17.90 -10.88 -15.09
C THR A 178 17.42 -9.43 -15.08
N PRO A 179 17.18 -8.84 -13.90
CA PRO A 179 16.72 -7.46 -13.81
C PRO A 179 17.75 -6.55 -14.48
N PRO A 180 17.34 -5.53 -15.26
CA PRO A 180 18.25 -4.47 -15.63
C PRO A 180 18.87 -3.90 -14.34
N ASN A 181 20.19 -3.72 -14.32
CA ASN A 181 20.91 -3.04 -13.25
C ASN A 181 20.97 -3.74 -11.87
N THR A 182 21.39 -5.02 -11.82
CA THR A 182 21.65 -5.78 -10.56
C THR A 182 22.70 -5.19 -9.61
N GLY A 183 23.25 -4.00 -9.89
CA GLY A 183 24.32 -3.35 -9.12
C GLY A 183 24.03 -1.90 -8.67
N LEU A 184 22.82 -1.36 -8.85
CA LEU A 184 22.53 0.02 -8.43
C LEU A 184 22.10 0.07 -6.95
N THR A 185 22.90 0.77 -6.16
CA THR A 185 22.59 1.16 -4.78
C THR A 185 21.47 2.22 -4.76
N ASP A 186 20.70 2.24 -3.67
CA ASP A 186 19.78 3.33 -3.30
C ASP A 186 20.37 4.70 -3.71
N LEU A 187 19.64 5.46 -4.52
CA LEU A 187 19.95 6.87 -4.73
C LEU A 187 19.76 7.58 -3.38
N THR A 188 20.86 7.85 -2.69
CA THR A 188 20.84 8.58 -1.43
C THR A 188 20.33 9.99 -1.68
N SER A 189 19.31 10.39 -0.93
CA SER A 189 18.74 11.74 -0.94
C SER A 189 19.82 12.79 -0.65
N SER A 190 20.02 13.73 -1.57
CA SER A 190 20.63 15.04 -1.30
C SER A 190 19.62 15.99 -0.66
#